data_AF-A0A1N7UPR3-F1
#
_entry.id   AF-A0A1N7UPR3-F1
#
_cell.length_a   1.000
_cell.length_b   1.000
_cell.length_c   1.000
_cell.angle_alpha   90.00
_cell.angle_beta   90.00
_cell.angle_gamma   90.00
#
_symmetry.space_group_name_H-M   'P 1'
#
loop_
_entity.id
_entity.type
_entity.pdbx_description
1 polymer ?
#
loop_
_entity_poly.entity_id
_entity_poly.type
_entity_poly.pdbx_seq_one_letter_code
_entity_poly.pdbx_strand_id
1 'polypeptide(L)'
;MTSFLLDTDLDDEEISDEGFICSQCGCEFSLDDFEFVDAEFDEVECRCPGCQFSADLNGHPCDYCSEPAVHALGSTFYCAEHFEDLVGD
;
A
#
# COMPACT_ATOMS: atom_id res chain seq x y z
N MET A 1 -15.34 -29.17 -46.71
CA MET A 1 -15.29 -30.06 -45.53
C MET A 1 -14.39 -29.38 -44.53
N THR A 2 -15.00 -28.90 -43.46
CA THR A 2 -14.40 -28.21 -42.33
C THR A 2 -13.54 -29.19 -41.53
N SER A 3 -12.27 -28.87 -41.34
CA SER A 3 -11.52 -29.33 -40.18
C SER A 3 -10.93 -28.08 -39.53
N PHE A 4 -11.66 -27.67 -38.50
CA PHE A 4 -11.40 -26.58 -37.59
C PHE A 4 -10.04 -26.78 -36.91
N LEU A 5 -9.23 -25.74 -36.89
CA LEU A 5 -7.98 -25.66 -36.13
C LEU A 5 -8.31 -25.84 -34.65
N LEU A 6 -7.75 -26.88 -34.04
CA LEU A 6 -7.66 -26.98 -32.59
C LEU A 6 -6.34 -26.30 -32.19
N ASP A 7 -6.35 -24.98 -32.26
CA ASP A 7 -5.35 -24.16 -31.59
C ASP A 7 -5.93 -23.88 -30.20
N THR A 8 -5.66 -24.82 -29.29
CA THR A 8 -5.87 -24.56 -27.87
C THR A 8 -4.77 -23.60 -27.48
N ASP A 9 -5.04 -22.32 -27.72
CA ASP A 9 -4.28 -21.18 -27.21
C ASP A 9 -4.27 -21.35 -25.69
N LEU A 10 -3.17 -21.91 -25.21
CA LEU A 10 -2.80 -21.93 -23.81
C LEU A 10 -2.40 -20.50 -23.45
N ASP A 11 -3.35 -19.57 -23.50
CA ASP A 11 -3.23 -18.32 -22.76
C ASP A 11 -3.70 -18.60 -21.35
N ASP A 12 -2.88 -19.42 -20.68
CA ASP A 12 -2.50 -19.18 -19.30
C ASP A 12 -1.74 -17.85 -19.28
N GLU A 13 -2.43 -16.76 -19.61
CA GLU A 13 -2.08 -15.45 -19.10
C GLU A 13 -2.32 -15.59 -17.60
N GLU A 14 -1.32 -16.15 -16.92
CA GLU A 14 -1.11 -15.93 -15.50
C GLU A 14 -1.14 -14.42 -15.36
N ILE A 15 -2.31 -13.92 -14.94
CA ILE A 15 -2.61 -12.53 -14.67
C ILE A 15 -1.38 -12.02 -13.93
N SER A 16 -0.52 -11.33 -14.66
CA SER A 16 0.76 -10.89 -14.12
C SER A 16 0.34 -9.89 -13.07
N ASP A 17 0.46 -10.28 -11.81
CA ASP A 17 0.39 -9.40 -10.67
C ASP A 17 1.33 -8.24 -11.03
N GLU A 18 0.78 -7.09 -11.45
CA GLU A 18 1.56 -5.96 -11.91
C GLU A 18 2.27 -5.41 -10.66
N GLY A 19 3.41 -6.01 -10.35
CA GLY A 19 4.28 -5.61 -9.25
C GLY A 19 4.87 -4.25 -9.57
N PHE A 20 4.44 -3.24 -8.83
CA PHE A 20 5.01 -1.91 -8.83
C PHE A 20 6.23 -1.87 -7.91
N ILE A 21 7.20 -1.01 -8.22
CA ILE A 21 8.40 -0.81 -7.39
C ILE A 21 8.32 0.55 -6.73
N CYS A 22 8.42 0.58 -5.40
CA CYS A 22 8.31 1.80 -4.62
C CYS A 22 9.49 2.74 -4.88
N SER A 23 9.23 3.97 -5.29
CA SER A 23 10.27 4.98 -5.55
C SER A 23 11.03 5.42 -4.29
N GLN A 24 10.49 5.16 -3.10
CA GLN A 24 11.10 5.53 -1.82
C GLN A 24 11.98 4.43 -1.23
N CYS A 25 11.42 3.23 -1.01
CA CYS A 25 12.12 2.13 -0.36
C CYS A 25 12.62 1.04 -1.33
N GLY A 26 12.16 1.05 -2.59
CA GLY A 26 12.54 0.07 -3.60
C GLY A 26 11.90 -1.30 -3.42
N CYS A 27 10.90 -1.45 -2.54
CA CYS A 27 10.17 -2.71 -2.40
C CYS A 27 9.20 -2.92 -3.58
N GLU A 28 8.95 -4.17 -3.90
CA GLU A 28 7.86 -4.57 -4.78
C GLU A 28 6.55 -4.57 -4.01
N PHE A 29 5.49 -4.05 -4.61
CA PHE A 29 4.13 -4.00 -4.06
C PHE A 29 3.12 -4.07 -5.21
N SER A 30 1.89 -4.44 -4.93
CA SER A 30 0.80 -4.45 -5.91
C SER A 30 -0.33 -3.52 -5.44
N LEU A 31 -1.28 -3.25 -6.33
CA LEU A 31 -2.47 -2.45 -5.97
C LEU A 31 -3.37 -3.17 -4.96
N ASP A 32 -3.31 -4.50 -4.89
CA ASP A 32 -4.05 -5.31 -3.90
C ASP A 32 -3.57 -4.98 -2.47
N ASP A 33 -2.28 -4.65 -2.29
CA ASP A 33 -1.71 -4.23 -1.01
C ASP A 33 -2.32 -2.91 -0.50
N PHE A 34 -2.94 -2.12 -1.40
CA PHE A 34 -3.67 -0.89 -1.05
C PHE A 34 -5.12 -1.15 -0.60
N GLU A 35 -5.72 -2.31 -0.91
CA GLU A 35 -7.10 -2.60 -0.53
C GLU A 35 -7.30 -2.74 0.99
N PHE A 36 -6.22 -3.00 1.73
CA PHE A 36 -6.23 -3.23 3.18
C PHE A 36 -5.66 -2.09 4.01
N VAL A 37 -5.24 -0.99 3.37
CA VAL A 37 -4.66 0.16 4.06
C VAL A 37 -5.46 1.43 3.81
N ASP A 38 -5.51 2.32 4.80
CA ASP A 38 -6.08 3.66 4.66
C ASP A 38 -5.08 4.60 3.93
N ALA A 39 -4.59 4.20 2.75
CA ALA A 39 -3.74 5.02 1.89
C ALA A 39 -4.20 4.93 0.44
N GLU A 40 -4.11 6.03 -0.30
CA GLU A 40 -4.46 6.06 -1.73
C GLU A 40 -3.20 5.88 -2.58
N PHE A 41 -3.23 4.94 -3.52
CA PHE A 41 -2.09 4.74 -4.43
C PHE A 41 -1.85 5.98 -5.29
N ASP A 42 -0.67 6.57 -5.16
CA ASP A 42 -0.23 7.70 -5.96
C ASP A 42 0.56 7.21 -7.19
N GLU A 43 -0.05 7.28 -8.37
CA GLU A 43 0.56 6.85 -9.64
C GLU A 43 1.76 7.72 -10.07
N VAL A 44 1.90 8.94 -9.50
CA VAL A 44 2.97 9.88 -9.85
C VAL A 44 4.23 9.57 -9.07
N GLU A 45 4.10 9.39 -7.76
CA GLU A 45 5.23 9.08 -6.88
C GLU A 45 5.52 7.58 -6.80
N CYS A 46 4.54 6.73 -7.16
CA CYS A 46 4.62 5.27 -7.18
C CYS A 46 5.25 4.72 -5.90
N ARG A 47 4.55 4.87 -4.78
CA ARG A 47 4.99 4.44 -3.45
C ARG A 47 4.24 3.20 -3.03
N CYS A 48 4.88 2.33 -2.25
CA CYS A 48 4.19 1.26 -1.55
C CYS A 48 3.28 1.83 -0.46
N PRO A 49 2.27 1.08 0.02
CA PRO A 49 1.28 1.64 0.93
C PRO A 49 1.88 2.13 2.24
N GLY A 50 2.94 1.49 2.76
CA GLY A 50 3.64 1.98 3.95
C GLY A 50 4.32 3.35 3.74
N CYS A 51 5.01 3.54 2.60
CA CYS A 51 5.64 4.80 2.27
C CYS A 51 4.63 5.88 1.91
N GLN A 52 3.54 5.51 1.23
CA GLN A 52 2.44 6.41 0.90
C GLN A 52 1.74 6.88 2.18
N PHE A 53 1.34 5.95 3.05
CA PHE A 53 0.74 6.24 4.34
C PHE A 53 1.64 7.14 5.20
N SER A 54 2.95 6.87 5.22
CA SER A 54 3.91 7.74 5.91
C SER A 54 3.97 9.15 5.30
N ALA A 55 3.84 9.27 3.98
CA ALA A 55 3.81 10.56 3.29
C ALA A 55 2.51 11.33 3.55
N ASP A 56 1.37 10.65 3.59
CA ASP A 56 0.07 11.21 3.99
C ASP A 56 0.07 11.66 5.46
N LEU A 57 0.69 10.87 6.33
CA LEU A 57 0.91 11.22 7.74
C LEU A 57 1.92 12.35 7.93
N ASN A 58 2.81 12.58 6.96
CA ASN A 58 3.88 13.55 7.09
C ASN A 58 3.31 14.97 7.09
N GLY A 59 3.24 15.57 8.27
CA GLY A 59 2.60 16.87 8.50
C GLY A 59 1.47 16.81 9.53
N HIS A 60 1.02 15.61 9.89
CA HIS A 60 0.11 15.38 11.01
C HIS A 60 0.90 15.15 12.30
N PRO A 61 0.75 16.02 13.31
CA PRO A 61 1.31 15.78 14.63
C PRO A 61 0.45 14.77 15.41
N CYS A 62 1.09 14.03 16.31
CA CYS A 62 0.45 13.19 17.29
C CYS A 62 -0.44 14.02 18.20
N ASP A 63 -1.65 13.55 18.45
CA ASP A 63 -2.66 14.26 19.24
C ASP A 63 -2.25 14.42 20.72
N TYR A 64 -1.33 13.59 21.21
CA TYR A 64 -0.94 13.51 22.61
C TYR A 64 0.34 14.31 22.95
N CYS A 65 1.35 14.26 22.07
CA CYS A 65 2.66 14.87 22.32
C CYS A 65 3.11 15.87 21.25
N SER A 66 2.31 16.08 20.18
CA SER A 66 2.66 16.94 19.04
C SER A 66 3.91 16.53 18.24
N GLU A 67 4.44 15.33 18.49
CA GLU A 67 5.51 14.74 17.67
C GLU A 67 4.99 14.25 16.32
N PRO A 68 5.83 14.05 15.28
CA PRO A 68 5.35 13.53 14.01
C PRO A 68 4.62 12.19 14.18
N ALA A 69 3.40 12.12 13.67
CA ALA A 69 2.63 10.89 13.69
C ALA A 69 3.20 9.87 12.69
N VAL A 70 3.18 8.60 13.09
CA VAL A 70 3.61 7.46 12.26
C VAL A 70 2.51 6.41 12.13
N HIS A 71 1.44 6.55 12.90
CA HIS A 71 0.23 5.74 12.81
C HIS A 71 -1.02 6.62 12.79
N ALA A 72 -2.01 6.23 12.00
CA ALA A 72 -3.37 6.75 12.05
C ALA A 72 -4.34 5.63 12.41
N LEU A 73 -5.27 5.89 13.33
CA LEU A 73 -6.40 5.00 13.62
C LEU A 73 -7.69 5.77 13.47
N GLY A 74 -8.39 5.56 12.36
CA GLY A 74 -9.63 6.26 12.04
C GLY A 74 -9.41 7.76 11.80
N SER A 75 -9.46 8.58 12.84
CA SER A 75 -9.27 10.04 12.75
C SER A 75 -8.25 10.60 13.74
N THR A 76 -7.61 9.73 14.53
CA THR A 76 -6.58 10.11 15.49
C THR A 76 -5.19 9.68 15.01
N PHE A 77 -4.22 10.54 15.27
CA PHE A 77 -2.83 10.39 14.84
C PHE A 77 -1.93 10.13 16.04
N TYR A 78 -1.10 9.10 15.93
CA TYR A 78 -0.24 8.63 17.01
C TYR A 78 1.23 8.60 16.56
N CYS A 79 2.13 9.01 17.44
CA CYS A 79 3.55 8.67 17.30
C CYS A 79 3.76 7.20 17.67
N ALA A 80 4.95 6.66 17.40
CA ALA A 80 5.24 5.25 17.67
C ALA A 80 4.98 4.90 19.15
N GLU A 81 5.47 5.73 20.08
CA GLU A 81 5.36 5.48 21.52
C GLU A 81 3.91 5.42 22.00
N HIS A 82 3.06 6.39 21.60
CA HIS A 82 1.66 6.40 22.01
C HIS A 82 0.82 5.33 21.31
N PHE A 83 1.20 4.94 20.10
CA PHE A 83 0.55 3.82 19.42
C PHE A 83 0.84 2.51 20.14
N GLU A 84 2.11 2.26 20.49
CA GLU A 84 2.55 1.07 21.24
C GLU A 84 1.83 0.95 22.59
N ASP A 85 1.62 2.05 23.32
CA ASP A 85 0.85 2.08 24.57
C ASP A 85 -0.63 1.70 24.36
N LEU A 86 -1.21 2.04 23.19
CA LEU A 86 -2.60 1.75 22.85
C LEU A 86 -2.83 0.30 22.41
N VAL A 87 -1.92 -0.27 21.59
CA VAL A 87 -2.05 -1.64 21.04
C VAL A 87 -1.38 -2.71 21.92
N GLY A 88 -0.74 -2.31 23.02
CA GLY A 88 0.14 -3.14 23.84
C GLY A 88 -0.50 -3.98 24.96
N ASP A 89 -1.83 -4.17 25.02
CA ASP A 89 -2.50 -5.00 26.06
C ASP A 89 -3.16 -6.29 25.49
#